data_AF-A0A7W4E079-F1
#
_entry.id   AF-A0A7W4E079-F1
#
_cell.length_a   1.000
_cell.length_b   1.000
_cell.length_c   1.000
_cell.angle_alpha   90.00
_cell.angle_beta   90.00
_cell.angle_gamma   90.00
#
_symmetry.space_group_name_H-M   'P 1'
#
loop_
_entity.id
_entity.type
_entity.pdbx_description
1 polymer ?
#
loop_
_entity_poly.entity_id
_entity_poly.type
_entity_poly.pdbx_seq_one_letter_code
_entity_poly.pdbx_strand_id
1 'polypeptide(L)'
;MSSENKNEIDEKFIERSMYEAKSSKNPMLPLIGNLALAVGILAFGIYYYIELIQWEKEGGTIKMNRFIKLLYEMGGSITVLLLFVGAALYLVYEGYSSYKNKKGE
;
A
#
# COMPACT_ATOMS: atom_id res chain seq x y z
N MET A 1 -5.96 -23.40 48.54
CA MET A 1 -6.04 -22.65 47.27
C MET A 1 -6.97 -23.44 46.36
N SER A 2 -8.21 -22.94 46.14
CA SER A 2 -9.32 -23.69 45.53
C SER A 2 -9.01 -24.09 44.09
N SER A 3 -9.41 -25.31 43.70
CA SER A 3 -9.27 -25.87 42.34
C SER A 3 -9.95 -25.02 41.27
N GLU A 4 -10.94 -24.21 41.63
CA GLU A 4 -11.63 -23.27 40.73
C GLU A 4 -10.70 -22.20 40.17
N ASN A 5 -9.75 -21.70 40.96
CA ASN A 5 -8.84 -20.62 40.55
C ASN A 5 -7.82 -21.12 39.49
N LYS A 6 -7.44 -22.41 39.54
CA LYS A 6 -6.57 -23.00 38.50
C LYS A 6 -7.26 -23.07 37.14
N ASN A 7 -8.51 -23.52 37.10
CA ASN A 7 -9.26 -23.67 35.85
C ASN A 7 -9.51 -22.31 35.17
N GLU A 8 -9.80 -21.26 35.94
CA GLU A 8 -10.03 -19.91 35.42
C GLU A 8 -8.76 -19.28 34.81
N ILE A 9 -7.61 -19.60 35.39
CA ILE A 9 -6.30 -19.18 34.88
C ILE A 9 -5.98 -19.93 33.58
N ASP A 10 -6.18 -21.24 33.56
CA ASP A 10 -5.89 -22.09 32.39
C ASP A 10 -6.79 -21.74 31.20
N GLU A 11 -8.08 -21.46 31.41
CA GLU A 11 -8.99 -20.99 30.37
C GLU A 11 -8.54 -19.64 29.78
N LYS A 12 -8.16 -18.68 30.64
CA LYS A 12 -7.62 -17.38 30.18
C LYS A 12 -6.30 -17.51 29.42
N PHE A 13 -5.45 -18.49 29.75
CA PHE A 13 -4.22 -18.76 29.01
C PHE A 13 -4.50 -19.39 27.65
N ILE A 14 -5.44 -20.33 27.58
CA ILE A 14 -5.85 -20.98 26.34
C ILE A 14 -6.53 -19.96 25.41
N GLU A 15 -7.40 -19.09 25.93
CA GLU A 15 -8.06 -18.05 25.14
C GLU A 15 -7.04 -17.04 24.58
N ARG A 16 -6.09 -16.57 25.40
CA ARG A 16 -5.02 -15.67 24.92
C ARG A 16 -4.13 -16.31 23.86
N SER A 17 -3.76 -17.58 24.04
CA SER A 17 -2.90 -18.29 23.08
C SER A 17 -3.59 -18.66 21.76
N MET A 18 -4.92 -18.84 21.76
CA MET A 18 -5.69 -19.11 20.55
C MET A 18 -5.99 -17.87 19.70
N TYR A 19 -6.18 -16.70 20.33
CA TYR A 19 -6.46 -15.44 19.63
C TYR A 19 -5.23 -14.55 19.41
N GLU A 20 -4.10 -14.85 20.05
CA GLU A 20 -2.78 -14.44 19.56
C GLU A 20 -2.47 -15.25 18.31
N ALA A 21 -3.18 -14.96 17.21
CA ALA A 21 -2.68 -15.23 15.89
C ALA A 21 -1.26 -14.66 15.88
N LYS A 22 -0.26 -15.54 15.86
CA LYS A 22 1.15 -15.21 15.67
C LYS A 22 1.19 -14.39 14.38
N SER A 23 1.06 -13.07 14.50
CA SER A 23 1.44 -12.12 13.49
C SER A 23 2.91 -12.41 13.34
N SER A 24 3.24 -13.27 12.36
CA SER A 24 4.60 -13.69 12.15
C SER A 24 5.35 -12.40 11.97
N LYS A 25 6.26 -12.14 12.91
CA LYS A 25 6.96 -10.88 13.12
C LYS A 25 7.98 -10.66 11.99
N ASN A 26 7.65 -11.10 10.78
CA ASN A 26 8.52 -11.21 9.65
C ASN A 26 8.55 -9.84 8.97
N PRO A 27 9.61 -9.05 9.17
CA PRO A 27 9.68 -7.67 8.69
C PRO A 27 9.67 -7.57 7.16
N MET A 28 9.88 -8.70 6.47
CA MET A 28 9.80 -8.81 5.02
C MET A 28 8.37 -8.74 4.46
N LEU A 29 7.35 -9.17 5.19
CA LEU A 29 5.96 -9.15 4.70
C LEU A 29 5.47 -7.74 4.33
N PRO A 30 5.61 -6.70 5.19
CA PRO A 30 5.21 -5.35 4.82
C PRO A 30 6.07 -4.77 3.70
N LEU A 31 7.36 -5.11 3.65
CA LEU A 31 8.25 -4.68 2.56
C LEU A 31 7.79 -5.22 1.21
N ILE A 32 7.58 -6.54 1.11
CA ILE A 32 7.14 -7.20 -0.13
C ILE A 32 5.76 -6.69 -0.56
N GLY A 33 4.83 -6.52 0.40
CA GLY A 33 3.51 -5.98 0.14
C GLY A 33 3.56 -4.56 -0.45
N ASN A 34 4.33 -3.67 0.17
CA ASN A 34 4.50 -2.29 -0.31
C ASN A 34 5.20 -2.24 -1.68
N LEU A 35 6.17 -3.12 -1.92
CA LEU A 35 6.90 -3.18 -3.18
C LEU A 35 5.98 -3.67 -4.32
N ALA A 36 5.18 -4.71 -4.07
CA ALA A 36 4.18 -5.18 -5.01
C ALA A 36 3.11 -4.10 -5.30
N LEU A 37 2.65 -3.39 -4.27
CA LEU A 37 1.72 -2.27 -4.41
C LEU A 37 2.32 -1.13 -5.24
N ALA A 38 3.56 -0.75 -4.97
CA ALA A 38 4.27 0.30 -5.72
C ALA A 38 4.40 -0.06 -7.21
N VAL A 39 4.75 -1.31 -7.53
CA VAL A 39 4.79 -1.80 -8.92
C VAL A 39 3.40 -1.74 -9.56
N GLY A 40 2.35 -2.14 -8.85
CA GLY A 40 0.97 -2.07 -9.33
C GLY A 40 0.52 -0.64 -9.64
N ILE A 41 0.84 0.31 -8.75
CA ILE A 41 0.52 1.74 -8.94
C ILE A 41 1.30 2.32 -10.11
N LEU A 42 2.57 1.98 -10.27
CA LEU A 42 3.38 2.41 -11.41
C LEU A 42 2.85 1.87 -12.73
N ALA A 43 2.52 0.57 -12.78
CA ALA A 43 1.96 -0.05 -13.97
C ALA A 43 0.62 0.61 -14.37
N PHE A 44 -0.25 0.86 -13.39
CA PHE A 44 -1.50 1.58 -13.60
C PHE A 44 -1.26 3.03 -14.08
N GLY A 45 -0.31 3.75 -13.47
CA GLY A 45 0.04 5.11 -13.88
C GLY A 45 0.57 5.20 -15.32
N ILE A 46 1.41 4.22 -15.73
CA ILE A 46 1.92 4.14 -17.11
C ILE A 46 0.78 3.81 -18.08
N TYR A 47 -0.08 2.85 -17.75
CA TYR A 47 -1.26 2.52 -18.56
C TYR A 47 -2.14 3.75 -18.76
N TYR A 48 -2.44 4.46 -17.68
CA TYR A 48 -3.26 5.67 -17.72
C TYR A 48 -2.59 6.79 -18.54
N TYR A 49 -1.26 6.95 -18.43
CA TYR A 49 -0.51 7.91 -19.25
C TYR A 49 -0.62 7.62 -20.75
N ILE A 50 -0.52 6.35 -21.16
CA ILE A 50 -0.67 5.94 -22.56
C ILE A 50 -2.08 6.27 -23.06
N GLU A 51 -3.11 5.96 -22.25
CA GLU A 51 -4.51 6.30 -22.55
C GLU A 51 -4.70 7.81 -22.75
N LEU A 52 -4.06 8.64 -21.90
CA LEU A 52 -4.09 10.09 -22.04
C LEU A 52 -3.41 10.59 -23.31
N ILE A 53 -2.23 10.07 -23.66
CA ILE A 53 -1.56 10.44 -24.91
C ILE A 53 -2.40 10.06 -26.12
N GLN A 54 -2.99 8.87 -26.08
CA GLN A 54 -3.83 8.40 -27.17
C GLN A 54 -5.04 9.32 -27.34
N TRP A 55 -5.65 9.73 -26.22
CA TRP A 55 -6.74 10.69 -26.22
C TRP A 55 -6.32 12.08 -26.73
N GLU A 56 -5.14 12.56 -26.36
CA GLU A 56 -4.57 13.83 -26.86
C GLU A 56 -4.42 13.82 -28.38
N LYS A 57 -4.17 12.65 -28.98
CA LYS A 57 -4.01 12.48 -30.43
C LYS A 57 -5.33 12.28 -31.18
N GLU A 58 -6.23 11.47 -30.63
CA GLU A 58 -7.48 11.08 -31.30
C GLU A 58 -8.57 12.16 -31.19
N GLY A 59 -8.52 12.99 -30.13
CA GLY A 59 -9.48 14.06 -29.89
C GLY A 59 -10.87 13.53 -29.55
N GLY A 60 -11.29 13.67 -28.29
CA GLY A 60 -12.62 13.23 -27.84
C GLY A 60 -12.96 13.72 -26.43
N THR A 61 -13.96 13.13 -25.79
CA THR A 61 -14.30 13.42 -24.38
C THR A 61 -13.92 12.24 -23.48
N ILE A 62 -12.89 12.42 -22.66
CA ILE A 62 -12.54 11.47 -21.59
C ILE A 62 -13.26 11.85 -20.29
N LYS A 63 -13.79 10.86 -19.58
CA LYS A 63 -14.32 11.08 -18.23
C LYS A 63 -13.16 11.03 -17.24
N MET A 64 -12.68 12.21 -16.84
CA MET A 64 -11.69 12.38 -15.77
C MET A 64 -12.35 12.78 -14.45
N ASN A 65 -11.78 12.28 -13.35
CA ASN A 65 -12.07 12.82 -12.02
C ASN A 65 -11.53 14.25 -11.89
N ARG A 66 -12.20 15.08 -11.09
CA ARG A 66 -11.88 16.51 -10.94
C ARG A 66 -10.44 16.78 -10.49
N PHE A 67 -9.89 15.91 -9.64
CA PHE A 67 -8.50 15.99 -9.19
C PHE A 67 -7.50 15.70 -10.31
N ILE A 68 -7.71 14.62 -11.06
CA ILE A 68 -6.87 14.26 -12.21
C ILE A 68 -6.96 15.33 -13.30
N LYS A 69 -8.15 15.88 -13.53
CA LYS A 69 -8.36 17.00 -14.45
C LYS A 69 -7.53 18.23 -14.05
N LEU A 70 -7.49 18.58 -12.77
CA LEU A 70 -6.68 19.71 -12.29
C LEU A 70 -5.19 19.47 -12.56
N LEU A 71 -4.67 18.28 -12.24
CA LEU A 71 -3.28 17.92 -12.52
C LEU A 71 -2.95 17.95 -14.02
N TYR A 72 -3.88 17.46 -14.82
CA TYR A 72 -3.78 17.49 -16.27
C TYR A 72 -3.78 18.93 -16.82
N GLU A 73 -4.62 19.82 -16.29
CA GLU A 73 -4.64 21.24 -16.68
C GLU A 73 -3.35 21.98 -16.29
N MET A 74 -2.66 21.56 -15.23
CA MET A 74 -1.39 22.18 -14.81
C MET A 74 -0.20 21.86 -15.73
N GLY A 75 -0.13 20.65 -16.28
CA GLY A 75 1.04 20.22 -17.04
C GLY A 75 0.85 18.92 -17.82
N GLY A 76 -0.37 18.66 -18.28
CA GLY A 76 -0.75 17.57 -19.17
C GLY A 76 -0.63 16.17 -18.56
N SER A 77 -0.59 15.18 -19.47
CA SER A 77 -0.45 13.76 -19.15
C SER A 77 0.79 13.44 -18.31
N ILE A 78 1.89 14.18 -18.50
CA ILE A 78 3.14 14.04 -17.72
C ILE A 78 2.94 14.34 -16.24
N THR A 79 2.17 15.38 -15.89
CA THR A 79 1.94 15.75 -14.49
C THR A 79 1.14 14.67 -13.76
N VAL A 80 0.18 14.06 -14.46
CA VAL A 80 -0.59 12.92 -13.96
C VAL A 80 0.32 11.70 -13.74
N LEU A 81 1.23 11.41 -14.69
CA LEU A 81 2.20 10.31 -14.52
C LEU A 81 3.12 10.53 -13.31
N LEU A 82 3.63 11.75 -13.13
CA LEU A 82 4.50 12.10 -12.02
C LEU A 82 3.83 11.89 -10.65
N LEU A 83 2.52 12.09 -10.53
CA LEU A 83 1.77 11.75 -9.32
C LEU A 83 1.90 10.27 -8.99
N PHE A 84 1.68 9.38 -9.96
CA PHE A 84 1.78 7.94 -9.76
C PHE A 84 3.21 7.50 -9.46
N VAL A 85 4.20 8.10 -10.13
CA VAL A 85 5.63 7.87 -9.83
C VAL A 85 5.95 8.28 -8.40
N GLY A 86 5.51 9.47 -7.98
CA GLY A 86 5.70 9.96 -6.61
C GLY A 86 5.06 9.06 -5.56
N ALA A 87 3.83 8.58 -5.81
CA ALA A 87 3.13 7.66 -4.93
C ALA A 87 3.85 6.30 -4.81
N ALA A 88 4.35 5.76 -5.92
CA ALA A 88 5.12 4.52 -5.90
C ALA A 88 6.44 4.67 -5.15
N LEU A 89 7.17 5.79 -5.36
CA LEU A 89 8.38 6.09 -4.60
C LEU A 89 8.10 6.23 -3.10
N TYR A 90 6.99 6.87 -2.73
CA TYR A 90 6.55 6.97 -1.34
C TYR A 90 6.32 5.60 -0.70
N LEU A 91 5.62 4.70 -1.38
CA LEU A 91 5.37 3.34 -0.89
C LEU A 91 6.65 2.51 -0.74
N VAL A 92 7.58 2.64 -1.69
CA VAL A 92 8.90 1.99 -1.59
C VAL A 92 9.67 2.54 -0.38
N TYR A 93 9.62 3.86 -0.17
CA TYR A 93 10.26 4.50 0.99
C TYR A 93 9.65 4.03 2.32
N GLU A 94 8.32 3.98 2.43
CA GLU A 94 7.65 3.45 3.63
C GLU A 94 7.98 1.97 3.87
N GLY A 95 7.95 1.15 2.81
CA GLY A 95 8.32 -0.26 2.89
C GLY A 95 9.76 -0.43 3.40
N TYR A 96 10.69 0.35 2.88
CA TYR A 96 12.09 0.34 3.29
C TYR A 96 12.30 0.83 4.73
N SER A 97 11.65 1.94 5.10
CA SER A 97 11.67 2.49 6.47
C SER A 97 11.12 1.49 7.48
N SER A 98 9.99 0.85 7.18
CA SER A 98 9.41 -0.18 8.05
C SER A 98 10.31 -1.41 8.18
N TYR A 99 11.00 -1.82 7.12
CA TYR A 99 11.97 -2.92 7.18
C TYR A 99 13.18 -2.56 8.05
N LYS A 100 13.72 -1.35 7.89
CA LYS A 100 14.87 -0.86 8.67
C LYS A 100 14.54 -0.77 10.16
N ASN A 101 13.37 -0.23 10.52
CA ASN A 101 12.97 -0.07 11.92
C ASN A 101 12.75 -1.42 12.62
N LYS A 102 12.27 -2.44 11.91
CA LYS A 102 12.08 -3.79 12.48
C LYS A 102 13.34 -4.66 12.50
N LYS A 103 14.41 -4.27 11.81
CA LYS A 103 15.72 -4.95 11.84
C LYS A 103 16.66 -4.37 12.90
N GLY A 104 16.30 -3.22 13.48
CA GLY A 104 17.05 -2.55 14.55
C GLY A 104 16.54 -2.83 15.97
N GLU A 105 15.45 -3.59 16.12
CA GLU A 105 15.03 -4.26 17.37
C GLU A 105 15.60 -5.68 17.42
#